data_AF-A0A5K0ZN26-F1
#
_entry.id   AF-A0A5K0ZN26-F1
#
_cell.length_a   1.000
_cell.length_b   1.000
_cell.length_c   1.000
_cell.angle_alpha   90.00
_cell.angle_beta   90.00
_cell.angle_gamma   90.00
#
_symmetry.space_group_name_H-M   'P 1'
#
loop_
_entity.id
_entity.type
_entity.pdbx_description
1 polymer ?
#
loop_
_entity_poly.entity_id
_entity_poly.type
_entity_poly.pdbx_seq_one_letter_code
_entity_poly.pdbx_strand_id
1 'polypeptide(L)' 'CIFNGNGKTLEDLVLAAEAGVFINVDSEFDLENIVTAARIVGKNIPVLLRINPDVDPQ' A
#
# COMPACT_ATOMS: atom_id res chain seq x y z
N CYS A 1 -3.10 -12.23 2.91
CA CYS A 1 -4.15 -11.34 2.35
C CYS A 1 -3.46 -10.13 1.74
N ILE A 2 -3.90 -9.63 0.57
CA ILE A 2 -3.29 -8.50 -0.15
C ILE A 2 -4.38 -7.45 -0.42
N PHE A 3 -4.10 -6.18 -0.15
CA PHE A 3 -4.97 -5.04 -0.41
C PHE A 3 -4.46 -4.23 -1.61
N ASN A 4 -5.28 -4.18 -2.67
CA ASN A 4 -4.96 -3.63 -3.98
C ASN A 4 -5.97 -2.55 -4.39
N GLY A 5 -5.60 -1.72 -5.37
CA GLY A 5 -6.49 -0.73 -5.98
C GLY A 5 -5.95 0.69 -5.88
N ASN A 6 -6.47 1.58 -6.73
CA ASN A 6 -6.14 3.00 -6.72
C ASN A 6 -7.09 3.76 -5.79
N GLY A 7 -6.64 4.87 -5.22
CA GLY A 7 -7.49 5.75 -4.39
C GLY A 7 -7.83 5.17 -3.01
N LYS A 8 -6.91 4.41 -2.41
CA LYS A 8 -7.04 3.92 -1.03
C LYS A 8 -7.10 5.12 -0.08
N THR A 9 -8.14 5.21 0.74
CA THR A 9 -8.26 6.29 1.72
C THR A 9 -7.31 6.05 2.90
N LEU A 10 -7.03 7.08 3.70
CA LEU A 10 -6.19 6.92 4.89
C LEU A 10 -6.85 5.95 5.89
N GLU A 11 -8.18 6.02 6.01
CA GLU A 11 -8.98 5.14 6.86
C GLU A 11 -8.86 3.66 6.43
N ASP A 12 -8.94 3.39 5.11
CA ASP A 12 -8.75 2.03 4.58
C ASP A 12 -7.33 1.51 4.87
N LEU A 13 -6.33 2.38 4.76
CA LEU A 13 -4.94 2.03 5.01
C LEU A 13 -4.66 1.77 6.49
N VAL A 14 -5.27 2.54 7.40
CA VAL A 14 -5.21 2.28 8.84
C VAL A 14 -5.82 0.92 9.17
N LEU A 15 -7.00 0.62 8.61
CA LEU A 15 -7.63 -0.69 8.80
C LEU A 15 -6.77 -1.84 8.25
N ALA A 16 -6.19 -1.67 7.06
CA ALA A 16 -5.28 -2.65 6.46
C ALA A 16 -4.01 -2.85 7.31
N ALA A 17 -3.47 -1.77 7.88
CA ALA A 17 -2.32 -1.79 8.77
C ALA A 17 -2.62 -2.52 10.10
N GLU A 18 -3.78 -2.26 10.70
CA GLU A 18 -4.23 -2.96 11.90
C GLU A 18 -4.40 -4.46 11.67
N ALA A 19 -4.97 -4.82 10.52
CA ALA A 19 -5.16 -6.20 10.09
C ALA A 19 -3.85 -6.90 9.67
N GLY A 20 -2.76 -6.17 9.46
CA GLY A 20 -1.45 -6.70 9.07
C GLY A 20 -1.43 -7.34 7.68
N VAL A 21 -2.21 -6.82 6.74
CA VAL A 21 -2.24 -7.32 5.35
C VAL A 21 -1.13 -6.66 4.51
N PHE A 22 -0.77 -7.30 3.39
CA PHE A 22 0.14 -6.69 2.43
C PHE A 22 -0.57 -5.59 1.64
N ILE A 23 0.08 -4.44 1.44
CA ILE A 23 -0.49 -3.32 0.68
C ILE A 23 0.35 -3.08 -0.58
N ASN A 24 -0.31 -3.03 -1.74
CA ASN A 24 0.36 -2.65 -2.99
C ASN A 24 0.59 -1.13 -3.07
N VAL A 25 1.80 -0.76 -3.44
CA VAL A 25 2.28 0.61 -3.64
C VAL A 25 2.53 0.83 -5.13
N ASP A 26 1.78 1.75 -5.72
CA ASP A 26 1.86 2.05 -7.16
C ASP A 26 2.43 3.46 -7.41
N SER A 27 2.50 4.31 -6.38
CA SER A 27 3.01 5.69 -6.45
C SER A 27 3.65 6.15 -5.14
N GLU A 28 4.44 7.24 -5.19
CA GLU A 28 5.01 7.88 -4.00
C GLU A 28 3.91 8.41 -3.07
N PHE A 29 2.82 8.95 -3.63
CA PHE A 29 1.66 9.40 -2.87
C PHE A 29 1.03 8.27 -2.05
N ASP A 30 0.88 7.07 -2.64
CA ASP A 30 0.38 5.91 -1.90
C ASP A 30 1.34 5.54 -0.77
N LEU A 31 2.65 5.58 -1.01
CA LEU A 31 3.67 5.28 -0.01
C LEU A 31 3.59 6.24 1.18
N GLU A 32 3.44 7.55 0.93
CA GLU A 32 3.30 8.56 2.00
C GLU A 32 2.07 8.31 2.87
N ASN A 33 0.93 7.95 2.26
CA ASN A 33 -0.29 7.62 2.99
C ASN A 33 -0.12 6.34 3.83
N ILE A 34 0.55 5.32 3.29
CA ILE A 34 0.84 4.07 4.01
C ILE A 34 1.79 4.33 5.19
N VAL A 35 2.81 5.17 5.02
CA VAL A 35 3.70 5.57 6.11
C VAL A 35 2.93 6.31 7.21
N THR A 36 1.98 7.17 6.83
CA THR A 36 1.11 7.86 7.78
C THR A 36 0.23 6.87 8.55
N ALA A 37 -0.40 5.91 7.86
CA ALA A 37 -1.16 4.84 8.50
C ALA A 37 -0.30 3.98 9.44
N ALA A 38 0.92 3.63 9.03
CA ALA A 38 1.88 2.88 9.84
C ALA A 38 2.22 3.60 11.16
N ARG A 39 2.42 4.92 11.08
CA ARG A 39 2.68 5.77 12.25
C ARG A 39 1.47 5.87 13.18
N ILE A 40 0.26 5.98 12.62
CA ILE A 40 -0.99 6.01 13.40
C ILE A 40 -1.17 4.70 14.18
N VAL A 41 -0.96 3.56 13.53
CA VAL A 41 -1.11 2.23 14.13
C VAL A 41 0.09 1.83 15.00
N GLY A 42 1.25 2.46 14.80
CA GLY A 42 2.49 2.15 15.51
C GLY A 42 3.09 0.81 15.12
N LYS A 43 2.89 0.36 13.87
CA LYS A 43 3.36 -0.94 13.37
C LYS A 43 4.06 -0.78 12.02
N ASN A 44 5.02 -1.67 11.76
CA ASN A 44 5.57 -1.83 10.41
C ASN A 44 4.54 -2.55 9.53
N ILE A 45 4.26 -1.98 8.36
CA ILE A 45 3.32 -2.55 7.39
C ILE A 45 4.12 -3.23 6.27
N PRO A 46 3.83 -4.50 5.93
CA PRO A 46 4.43 -5.13 4.77
C PRO A 46 3.84 -4.56 3.48
N VAL A 47 4.71 -4.12 2.56
CA VAL A 47 4.32 -3.51 1.28
C VAL A 47 4.88 -4.27 0.09
N LEU A 48 4.19 -4.16 -1.04
CA LEU A 48 4.58 -4.73 -2.33
C LEU A 48 4.67 -3.59 -3.34
N LEU A 49 5.83 -3.40 -3.95
CA LEU A 49 6.00 -2.39 -5.00
C LEU A 49 5.48 -2.95 -6.32
N ARG A 50 4.55 -2.24 -6.96
CA ARG A 50 4.08 -2.61 -8.30
C ARG A 50 5.01 -2.02 -9.35
N ILE A 51 5.75 -2.89 -10.02
CA ILE A 51 6.60 -2.53 -11.15
C ILE A 51 5.87 -2.93 -12.43
N ASN A 52 5.65 -1.99 -13.34
CA ASN A 52 5.23 -2.32 -14.70
C ASN A 52 6.50 -2.73 -15.47
N PRO A 53 6.67 -4.00 -15.84
CA PRO A 53 7.79 -4.39 -16.68
C PRO A 53 7.56 -3.74 -18.04
N ASP A 54 8.56 -3.01 -18.55
CA ASP A 54 8.57 -2.40 -19.88
C ASP A 54 8.69 -3.49 -20.96
N VAL A 55 7.72 -4.38 -20.99
CA VAL A 55 7.62 -5.52 -21.90
C VAL A 55 6.48 -5.18 -22.84
N ASP A 56 6.86 -4.78 -24.04
CA ASP A 56 5.95 -4.60 -25.16
C ASP A 56 5.28 -5.97 -25.46
N PRO A 57 3.95 -6.10 -25.33
CA PRO A 57 3.26 -7.34 -25.66
C PRO A 57 3.25 -7.50 -27.18
N GLN A 58 4.23 -8.23 -27.72
CA GLN A 58 4.15 -8.75 -29.10
C GLN A 58 3.09 -9.83 -29.23
#